data_AF-A0A7X9NSS2-F1
#
_entry.id   AF-A0A7X9NSS2-F1
#
_cell.length_a   1.000
_cell.length_b   1.000
_cell.length_c   1.000
_cell.angle_alpha   90.00
_cell.angle_beta   90.00
_cell.angle_gamma   90.00
#
_symmetry.space_group_name_H-M   'P 1'
#
loop_
_entity.id
_entity.type
_entity.pdbx_description
1 polymer ?
#
loop_
_entity_poly.entity_id
_entity_poly.type
_entity_poly.pdbx_seq_one_letter_code
_entity_poly.pdbx_strand_id
1 'polypeptide(L)'
;MQLKKHNSKTPPERKPKWLRKGIALLAAVATLATGGVVASTAYAGGAGGSQNAAGGWASPHASPHVFWQYRDGALSNPNDVTSGSFGPATSYDSVKKAFDAAGATISSQNIGGSVGSDKVQAALNAANAECVSGFHARHPGQGDGDCRVVAVGAMLATGSMVYYGTSFDNEKHADLGGKNQWQAAWDTYIKPNQYHYAGTQAYDVNTPFNDESNLSVQKIMARETYNDINKWNDPFVDVTNVNKSVVVIVLDKYQPAPPIQKFTPTISTKAPHVIQEGQSITDNVTVGVKQGDSWPKDEHGNNVSITAKGYYFTGPKDLILNHRQYAGDKTDAAFQAYLNQIKNAGGVQLGGVVTKTFNSPSTQTATLDPQKAPANTWGTWVWFINKNAIRKPCVVSA
;
A
#
# COMPACT_ATOMS: atom_id res chain seq x y z
N MET A 1 -1.36 67.62 10.31
CA MET A 1 -0.05 68.29 10.42
C MET A 1 0.69 68.10 9.10
N GLN A 2 0.91 69.20 8.36
CA GLN A 2 1.76 69.45 7.16
C GLN A 2 1.74 68.44 5.97
N LEU A 3 1.14 68.72 4.79
CA LEU A 3 1.47 69.64 3.66
C LEU A 3 2.77 69.33 2.88
N LYS A 4 2.68 68.86 1.61
CA LYS A 4 3.00 69.66 0.38
C LYS A 4 2.98 68.88 -0.97
N LYS A 5 2.17 69.43 -1.89
CA LYS A 5 2.24 69.66 -3.37
C LYS A 5 3.63 69.50 -4.06
N HIS A 6 3.82 69.34 -5.38
CA HIS A 6 3.02 69.27 -6.63
C HIS A 6 3.92 68.77 -7.80
N ASN A 7 3.30 68.18 -8.83
CA ASN A 7 3.55 68.22 -10.29
C ASN A 7 4.96 68.07 -10.90
N SER A 8 5.09 67.13 -11.87
CA SER A 8 5.14 67.40 -13.33
C SER A 8 6.18 66.59 -14.14
N LYS A 9 5.76 66.20 -15.36
CA LYS A 9 6.51 65.79 -16.57
C LYS A 9 6.94 64.32 -16.75
N THR A 10 6.33 63.67 -17.74
CA THR A 10 6.82 62.56 -18.58
C THR A 10 7.90 63.02 -19.58
N PRO A 11 8.53 62.12 -20.39
CA PRO A 11 9.34 60.93 -20.11
C PRO A 11 10.74 61.06 -20.82
N PRO A 12 11.58 60.00 -20.97
CA PRO A 12 11.44 59.17 -22.18
C PRO A 12 11.78 57.68 -22.03
N GLU A 13 11.44 56.95 -23.08
CA GLU A 13 11.63 55.54 -23.39
C GLU A 13 13.05 55.00 -23.17
N ARG A 14 13.16 53.71 -22.77
CA ARG A 14 13.90 52.66 -23.51
C ARG A 14 13.72 51.25 -22.91
N LYS A 15 13.08 50.40 -23.72
CA LYS A 15 13.20 48.93 -23.92
C LYS A 15 12.87 47.93 -22.77
N PRO A 16 12.07 46.87 -23.04
CA PRO A 16 11.55 45.96 -22.03
C PRO A 16 12.50 44.80 -21.69
N LYS A 17 12.72 44.55 -20.40
CA LYS A 17 13.14 43.25 -19.84
C LYS A 17 11.95 42.65 -19.07
N TRP A 18 11.09 41.96 -19.80
CA TRP A 18 10.22 40.90 -19.28
C TRP A 18 11.07 39.61 -19.32
N LEU A 19 11.05 38.64 -18.43
CA LEU A 19 10.12 38.21 -17.38
C LEU A 19 10.97 37.52 -16.30
N ARG A 20 10.46 37.52 -15.07
CA ARG A 20 11.06 36.93 -13.87
C ARG A 20 10.70 35.43 -13.75
N LYS A 21 11.47 34.74 -12.90
CA LYS A 21 11.16 33.54 -12.09
C LYS A 21 11.46 32.17 -12.71
N GLY A 22 12.34 31.45 -12.02
CA GLY A 22 12.63 30.04 -12.20
C GLY A 22 13.91 29.68 -11.43
N ILE A 23 13.80 29.57 -10.10
CA ILE A 23 14.91 29.17 -9.23
C ILE A 23 15.27 27.71 -9.55
N ALA A 24 16.57 27.48 -9.73
CA ALA A 24 17.17 26.21 -10.03
C ALA A 24 17.00 25.19 -8.90
N LEU A 25 16.65 23.96 -9.26
CA LEU A 25 17.09 22.76 -8.54
C LEU A 25 17.28 21.63 -9.56
N LEU A 26 18.34 21.71 -10.36
CA LEU A 26 18.90 20.55 -11.03
C LEU A 26 19.72 19.79 -9.97
N ALA A 27 19.09 18.82 -9.30
CA ALA A 27 19.83 17.79 -8.61
C ALA A 27 20.38 16.83 -9.67
N ALA A 28 21.57 17.14 -10.19
CA ALA A 28 22.37 16.17 -10.93
C ALA A 28 22.84 15.11 -9.94
N VAL A 29 22.15 13.97 -9.91
CA VAL A 29 22.70 12.75 -9.28
C VAL A 29 23.75 12.22 -10.24
N ALA A 30 25.00 12.62 -9.99
CA ALA A 30 26.15 11.96 -10.59
C ALA A 30 26.35 10.62 -9.89
N THR A 31 25.87 9.54 -10.50
CA THR A 31 26.35 8.19 -10.20
C THR A 31 26.95 7.62 -11.48
N LEU A 32 28.22 7.91 -11.68
CA LEU A 32 29.08 7.25 -12.66
C LEU A 32 30.08 6.37 -11.91
N ALA A 33 30.38 5.23 -12.52
CA ALA A 33 31.25 4.12 -12.14
C ALA A 33 30.54 3.03 -11.30
N THR A 34 30.09 1.90 -11.84
CA THR A 34 30.64 1.07 -12.92
C THR A 34 29.57 0.16 -13.55
N GLY A 35 29.54 0.10 -14.90
CA GLY A 35 29.20 -1.13 -15.64
C GLY A 35 27.74 -1.45 -15.97
N GLY A 36 27.15 -0.69 -16.89
CA GLY A 36 26.09 -1.07 -17.86
C GLY A 36 25.08 -2.18 -17.52
N VAL A 37 23.82 -1.80 -17.29
CA VAL A 37 22.71 -1.80 -18.29
C VAL A 37 21.67 -0.81 -17.75
N VAL A 38 21.54 0.37 -18.35
CA VAL A 38 20.39 1.26 -18.09
C VAL A 38 19.60 1.32 -19.38
N ALA A 39 18.64 0.41 -19.51
CA ALA A 39 17.54 0.51 -20.47
C ALA A 39 16.42 -0.47 -20.07
N SER A 40 15.74 -0.17 -18.96
CA SER A 40 14.38 -0.66 -18.75
C SER A 40 13.48 0.57 -18.84
N THR A 41 12.92 0.77 -20.03
CA THR A 41 11.80 1.69 -20.25
C THR A 41 10.72 1.44 -19.19
N ALA A 42 10.21 2.51 -18.59
CA ALA A 42 9.24 2.53 -17.51
C ALA A 42 8.11 1.48 -17.65
N TYR A 43 8.21 0.41 -16.87
CA TYR A 43 7.07 -0.33 -16.32
C TYR A 43 7.07 0.02 -14.84
N ALA A 44 6.10 0.83 -14.40
CA ALA A 44 6.24 1.70 -13.23
C ALA A 44 5.70 1.07 -11.93
N GLY A 45 5.72 -0.26 -11.79
CA GLY A 45 5.02 -0.97 -10.72
C GLY A 45 5.75 -2.18 -10.20
N GLY A 46 6.18 -2.07 -8.95
CA GLY A 46 6.98 -3.09 -8.28
C GLY A 46 8.36 -3.21 -8.91
N ALA A 47 9.35 -3.41 -8.06
CA ALA A 47 10.72 -3.24 -8.44
C ALA A 47 11.53 -4.50 -8.25
N GLY A 48 12.56 -4.59 -9.07
CA GLY A 48 13.46 -5.69 -9.13
C GLY A 48 14.86 -5.14 -9.28
N GLY A 49 15.80 -5.74 -8.59
CA GLY A 49 17.20 -5.40 -8.74
C GLY A 49 17.98 -6.68 -8.86
N SER A 50 18.76 -6.78 -9.93
CA SER A 50 19.65 -7.90 -10.16
C SER A 50 21.08 -7.42 -10.35
N GLN A 51 22.05 -8.24 -9.99
CA GLN A 51 23.45 -7.98 -10.29
C GLN A 51 24.04 -9.11 -11.13
N ASN A 52 24.80 -8.70 -12.15
CA ASN A 52 25.52 -9.65 -12.99
C ASN A 52 26.70 -10.24 -12.22
N ALA A 53 27.12 -11.46 -12.50
CA ALA A 53 28.31 -12.07 -11.95
C ALA A 53 29.59 -11.58 -12.65
N ALA A 54 30.73 -11.68 -11.95
CA ALA A 54 32.04 -11.77 -12.60
C ALA A 54 32.32 -13.25 -12.92
N GLY A 55 33.08 -13.54 -13.99
CA GLY A 55 33.27 -14.88 -14.57
C GLY A 55 33.37 -16.06 -13.57
N GLY A 56 32.74 -17.19 -13.93
CA GLY A 56 32.49 -18.30 -13.01
C GLY A 56 33.66 -19.28 -12.80
N TRP A 57 33.67 -19.90 -11.62
CA TRP A 57 34.41 -21.13 -11.33
C TRP A 57 33.46 -22.32 -11.49
N ALA A 58 33.75 -23.22 -12.43
CA ALA A 58 32.93 -24.40 -12.70
C ALA A 58 33.44 -25.63 -11.94
N SER A 59 32.53 -26.43 -11.38
CA SER A 59 32.77 -27.83 -11.03
C SER A 59 31.58 -28.69 -11.50
N PRO A 60 31.79 -29.92 -12.02
CA PRO A 60 30.80 -30.62 -12.86
C PRO A 60 29.59 -31.23 -12.12
N HIS A 61 29.41 -31.00 -10.83
CA HIS A 61 28.46 -31.77 -10.01
C HIS A 61 27.74 -30.94 -8.95
N ALA A 62 26.48 -30.55 -9.19
CA ALA A 62 25.32 -30.64 -8.28
C ALA A 62 24.11 -29.85 -8.82
N SER A 63 22.91 -30.20 -8.33
CA SER A 63 21.56 -29.75 -8.74
C SER A 63 21.32 -28.22 -8.52
N PRO A 64 20.15 -27.61 -8.86
CA PRO A 64 20.05 -26.16 -9.05
C PRO A 64 20.50 -25.39 -7.81
N HIS A 65 21.45 -24.46 -8.00
CA HIS A 65 22.05 -23.70 -6.90
C HIS A 65 21.39 -22.34 -6.67
N VAL A 66 20.26 -22.09 -7.32
CA VAL A 66 19.44 -20.91 -7.03
C VAL A 66 18.49 -21.26 -5.89
N PHE A 67 18.58 -20.52 -4.78
CA PHE A 67 17.48 -20.48 -3.83
C PHE A 67 16.54 -19.33 -4.18
N TRP A 68 15.28 -19.47 -3.80
CA TRP A 68 14.35 -18.36 -3.67
C TRP A 68 13.74 -18.38 -2.27
N GLN A 69 13.62 -17.19 -1.70
CA GLN A 69 12.87 -16.97 -0.47
C GLN A 69 11.85 -15.88 -0.73
N TYR A 70 10.62 -16.13 -0.28
CA TYR A 70 9.50 -15.21 -0.43
C TYR A 70 8.81 -15.00 0.90
N ARG A 71 8.49 -13.75 1.22
CA ARG A 71 7.78 -13.38 2.44
C ARG A 71 7.01 -12.09 2.25
N ASP A 72 5.71 -12.19 2.42
CA ASP A 72 4.81 -11.03 2.48
C ASP A 72 3.55 -11.41 3.28
N GLY A 73 3.73 -11.59 4.58
CA GLY A 73 2.74 -12.14 5.51
C GLY A 73 2.11 -11.11 6.45
N ALA A 74 1.62 -11.59 7.59
CA ALA A 74 1.01 -10.76 8.62
C ALA A 74 1.97 -9.71 9.18
N LEU A 75 1.48 -8.48 9.34
CA LEU A 75 2.26 -7.39 9.93
C LEU A 75 2.51 -7.67 11.41
N SER A 76 3.77 -7.74 11.83
CA SER A 76 4.12 -7.79 13.26
C SER A 76 3.87 -6.46 13.95
N ASN A 77 3.82 -5.36 13.19
CA ASN A 77 3.41 -4.05 13.66
C ASN A 77 2.39 -3.45 12.66
N PRO A 78 1.13 -3.19 13.07
CA PRO A 78 0.10 -2.63 12.19
C PRO A 78 0.45 -1.26 11.58
N ASN A 79 1.39 -0.53 12.18
CA ASN A 79 1.83 0.78 11.70
C ASN A 79 3.07 0.71 10.81
N ASP A 80 3.60 -0.49 10.56
CA ASP A 80 4.76 -0.72 9.70
C ASP A 80 4.40 -1.76 8.63
N VAL A 81 4.15 -1.25 7.41
CA VAL A 81 3.79 -2.07 6.23
C VAL A 81 4.92 -3.01 5.78
N THR A 82 6.16 -2.79 6.23
CA THR A 82 7.29 -3.64 5.90
C THR A 82 7.39 -4.86 6.82
N SER A 83 6.71 -4.84 7.97
CA SER A 83 6.86 -5.83 9.04
C SER A 83 6.34 -7.24 8.71
N GLY A 84 5.50 -7.36 7.68
CA GLY A 84 5.06 -8.65 7.14
C GLY A 84 6.04 -9.30 6.16
N SER A 85 7.01 -8.53 5.65
CA SER A 85 7.99 -8.94 4.65
C SER A 85 9.34 -9.31 5.29
N PHE A 86 10.43 -9.36 4.52
CA PHE A 86 11.77 -9.45 5.12
C PHE A 86 12.22 -8.14 5.78
N GLY A 87 11.62 -7.01 5.40
CA GLY A 87 11.86 -5.69 5.99
C GLY A 87 11.90 -4.57 4.94
N PRO A 88 12.29 -3.35 5.34
CA PRO A 88 12.36 -2.20 4.43
C PRO A 88 13.46 -2.38 3.38
N ALA A 89 13.23 -1.88 2.17
CA ALA A 89 14.18 -1.94 1.05
C ALA A 89 15.38 -0.99 1.21
N THR A 90 15.39 -0.15 2.25
CA THR A 90 16.53 0.68 2.65
C THR A 90 17.51 -0.04 3.58
N SER A 91 17.20 -1.26 4.00
CA SER A 91 18.04 -2.03 4.94
C SER A 91 18.61 -3.28 4.29
N TYR A 92 19.94 -3.39 4.32
CA TYR A 92 20.66 -4.60 3.91
C TYR A 92 20.22 -5.84 4.72
N ASP A 93 19.84 -5.64 5.99
CA ASP A 93 19.38 -6.72 6.88
C ASP A 93 18.11 -7.40 6.35
N SER A 94 17.30 -6.71 5.55
CA SER A 94 16.14 -7.30 4.89
C SER A 94 16.56 -8.42 3.93
N VAL A 95 17.62 -8.19 3.13
CA VAL A 95 18.14 -9.23 2.25
C VAL A 95 18.86 -10.31 3.06
N LYS A 96 19.62 -9.92 4.09
CA LYS A 96 20.27 -10.88 5.00
C LYS A 96 19.26 -11.86 5.63
N LYS A 97 18.10 -11.38 6.09
CA LYS A 97 17.05 -12.25 6.64
C LYS A 97 16.54 -13.28 5.64
N ALA A 98 16.48 -12.92 4.35
CA ALA A 98 16.09 -13.87 3.31
C ALA A 98 17.19 -14.93 3.08
N PHE A 99 18.46 -14.54 3.09
CA PHE A 99 19.58 -15.50 3.07
C PHE A 99 19.57 -16.42 4.29
N ASP A 100 19.38 -15.87 5.49
CA ASP A 100 19.29 -16.64 6.74
C ASP A 100 18.10 -17.63 6.69
N ALA A 101 16.95 -17.23 6.13
CA ALA A 101 15.79 -18.10 5.92
C ALA A 101 16.06 -19.23 4.92
N ALA A 102 16.96 -19.02 3.96
CA ALA A 102 17.46 -20.05 3.06
C ALA A 102 18.55 -20.93 3.69
N GLY A 103 19.03 -20.61 4.90
CA GLY A 103 20.22 -21.24 5.48
C GLY A 103 21.52 -20.89 4.76
N ALA A 104 21.53 -19.77 4.03
CA ALA A 104 22.65 -19.32 3.21
C ALA A 104 23.43 -18.16 3.84
N THR A 105 24.72 -18.06 3.52
CA THR A 105 25.62 -17.00 4.01
C THR A 105 26.09 -16.11 2.86
N ILE A 106 26.05 -14.79 3.07
CA ILE A 106 26.61 -13.82 2.13
C ILE A 106 28.11 -13.65 2.43
N SER A 107 28.96 -13.95 1.45
CA SER A 107 30.40 -13.78 1.57
C SER A 107 30.83 -12.34 1.32
N SER A 108 31.75 -11.85 2.16
CA SER A 108 32.52 -10.62 1.94
C SER A 108 33.84 -10.88 1.19
N GLN A 109 34.11 -12.13 0.83
CA GLN A 109 35.31 -12.49 0.10
C GLN A 109 35.25 -11.97 -1.33
N ASN A 110 36.37 -11.40 -1.79
CA ASN A 110 36.56 -11.06 -3.19
C ASN A 110 36.96 -12.32 -3.98
N ILE A 111 36.07 -12.79 -4.84
CA ILE A 111 36.32 -13.89 -5.76
C ILE A 111 36.29 -13.33 -7.18
N GLY A 112 37.42 -13.33 -7.89
CA GLY A 112 37.49 -12.90 -9.29
C GLY A 112 37.10 -11.43 -9.51
N GLY A 113 37.34 -10.54 -8.54
CA GLY A 113 36.93 -9.13 -8.61
C GLY A 113 35.49 -8.87 -8.16
N SER A 114 34.79 -9.90 -7.68
CA SER A 114 33.41 -9.83 -7.21
C SER A 114 33.33 -10.05 -5.70
N VAL A 115 32.65 -9.15 -5.00
CA VAL A 115 32.29 -9.29 -3.58
C VAL A 115 30.78 -9.53 -3.49
N GLY A 116 30.37 -10.64 -2.88
CA GLY A 116 28.96 -11.01 -2.76
C GLY A 116 28.13 -9.93 -2.07
N SER A 117 28.58 -9.43 -0.92
CA SER A 117 27.89 -8.37 -0.18
C SER A 117 27.65 -7.10 -1.02
N ASP A 118 28.62 -6.69 -1.83
CA ASP A 118 28.51 -5.48 -2.64
C ASP A 118 27.47 -5.66 -3.75
N LYS A 119 27.39 -6.85 -4.34
CA LYS A 119 26.34 -7.18 -5.32
C LYS A 119 24.95 -7.24 -4.69
N VAL A 120 24.83 -7.78 -3.47
CA VAL A 120 23.56 -7.74 -2.75
C VAL A 120 23.13 -6.29 -2.50
N GLN A 121 24.05 -5.45 -2.04
CA GLN A 121 23.77 -4.04 -1.79
C GLN A 121 23.37 -3.31 -3.08
N ALA A 122 24.07 -3.57 -4.19
CA ALA A 122 23.75 -2.96 -5.48
C ALA A 122 22.39 -3.42 -6.02
N ALA A 123 22.05 -4.71 -5.90
CA ALA A 123 20.73 -5.23 -6.26
C ALA A 123 19.63 -4.59 -5.41
N LEU A 124 19.82 -4.52 -4.09
CA LEU A 124 18.86 -3.88 -3.19
C LEU A 124 18.68 -2.40 -3.51
N ASN A 125 19.76 -1.66 -3.75
CA ASN A 125 19.70 -0.24 -4.09
C ASN A 125 18.97 0.00 -5.41
N ALA A 126 19.22 -0.82 -6.42
CA ALA A 126 18.53 -0.73 -7.71
C ALA A 126 17.02 -1.01 -7.55
N ALA A 127 16.66 -2.09 -6.84
CA ALA A 127 15.27 -2.44 -6.57
C ALA A 127 14.56 -1.33 -5.75
N ASN A 128 15.22 -0.79 -4.73
CA ASN A 128 14.64 0.29 -3.93
C ASN A 128 14.44 1.56 -4.77
N ALA A 129 15.44 1.96 -5.58
CA ALA A 129 15.35 3.16 -6.41
C ALA A 129 14.22 3.07 -7.43
N GLU A 130 14.06 1.92 -8.10
CA GLU A 130 12.95 1.70 -9.03
C GLU A 130 11.60 1.66 -8.30
N CYS A 131 11.52 1.07 -7.11
CA CYS A 131 10.29 1.05 -6.31
C CYS A 131 9.84 2.47 -5.96
N VAL A 132 10.76 3.28 -5.42
CA VAL A 132 10.50 4.67 -5.05
C VAL A 132 10.09 5.49 -6.28
N SER A 133 10.83 5.35 -7.39
CA SER A 133 10.52 6.07 -8.63
C SER A 133 9.17 5.67 -9.22
N GLY A 134 8.86 4.38 -9.27
CA GLY A 134 7.57 3.87 -9.75
C GLY A 134 6.42 4.34 -8.86
N PHE A 135 6.63 4.30 -7.55
CA PHE A 135 5.66 4.84 -6.59
C PHE A 135 5.44 6.34 -6.78
N HIS A 136 6.49 7.16 -6.91
CA HIS A 136 6.34 8.60 -7.16
C HIS A 136 5.56 8.89 -8.45
N ALA A 137 5.74 8.07 -9.48
CA ALA A 137 5.03 8.21 -10.75
C ALA A 137 3.53 7.89 -10.62
N ARG A 138 3.18 6.83 -9.89
CA ARG A 138 1.79 6.42 -9.66
C ARG A 138 1.08 7.23 -8.58
N HIS A 139 1.82 7.65 -7.56
CA HIS A 139 1.32 8.29 -6.34
C HIS A 139 2.05 9.60 -6.01
N PRO A 140 1.94 10.65 -6.87
CA PRO A 140 2.66 11.91 -6.65
C PRO A 140 2.32 12.54 -5.29
N GLY A 141 3.36 12.94 -4.55
CA GLY A 141 3.22 13.64 -3.27
C GLY A 141 2.92 12.76 -2.05
N GLN A 142 2.95 11.43 -2.18
CA GLN A 142 2.64 10.48 -1.10
C GLN A 142 3.88 9.89 -0.38
N GLY A 143 5.05 10.53 -0.52
CA GLY A 143 6.33 10.05 0.01
C GLY A 143 6.96 8.96 -0.86
N ASP A 144 7.84 8.14 -0.28
CA ASP A 144 8.69 7.17 -1.02
C ASP A 144 8.09 5.76 -1.11
N GLY A 145 6.81 5.61 -0.76
CA GLY A 145 6.07 4.36 -0.97
C GLY A 145 6.29 3.24 0.04
N ASP A 146 7.15 3.44 1.05
CA ASP A 146 7.44 2.44 2.09
C ASP A 146 7.84 1.07 1.51
N CYS A 147 8.73 1.11 0.52
CA CYS A 147 9.23 -0.03 -0.23
C CYS A 147 9.79 -1.15 0.68
N ARG A 148 9.36 -2.39 0.43
CA ARG A 148 9.68 -3.57 1.26
C ARG A 148 10.20 -4.74 0.43
N VAL A 149 11.16 -5.49 0.97
CA VAL A 149 11.74 -6.66 0.31
C VAL A 149 10.83 -7.87 0.50
N VAL A 150 10.21 -8.34 -0.58
CA VAL A 150 9.28 -9.48 -0.53
C VAL A 150 9.88 -10.78 -1.06
N ALA A 151 10.87 -10.70 -1.96
CA ALA A 151 11.56 -11.88 -2.45
C ALA A 151 13.04 -11.63 -2.65
N VAL A 152 13.83 -12.65 -2.39
CA VAL A 152 15.27 -12.67 -2.70
C VAL A 152 15.59 -14.03 -3.28
N GLY A 153 16.33 -14.04 -4.38
CA GLY A 153 16.95 -15.26 -4.88
C GLY A 153 18.42 -15.01 -5.18
N ALA A 154 19.24 -16.03 -4.99
CA ALA A 154 20.66 -15.95 -5.26
C ALA A 154 21.22 -17.30 -5.73
N MET A 155 22.23 -17.22 -6.59
CA MET A 155 23.03 -18.36 -7.02
C MET A 155 24.12 -18.64 -5.98
N LEU A 156 23.97 -19.74 -5.26
CA LEU A 156 24.97 -20.22 -4.31
C LEU A 156 26.13 -20.91 -5.04
N ALA A 157 27.30 -20.94 -4.40
CA ALA A 157 28.41 -21.73 -4.91
C ALA A 157 28.09 -23.24 -4.87
N THR A 158 28.61 -23.97 -5.85
CA THR A 158 28.42 -25.42 -5.94
C THR A 158 28.91 -26.13 -4.67
N GLY A 159 28.05 -26.97 -4.09
CA GLY A 159 28.37 -27.74 -2.88
C GLY A 159 28.47 -26.93 -1.59
N SER A 160 28.04 -25.67 -1.59
CA SER A 160 28.11 -24.77 -0.42
C SER A 160 26.84 -23.94 -0.25
N MET A 161 26.50 -23.61 0.99
CA MET A 161 25.43 -22.65 1.32
C MET A 161 25.96 -21.21 1.37
N VAL A 162 26.98 -20.88 0.57
CA VAL A 162 27.65 -19.58 0.58
C VAL A 162 27.51 -18.89 -0.78
N TYR A 163 27.14 -17.62 -0.74
CA TYR A 163 27.03 -16.75 -1.90
C TYR A 163 28.25 -15.85 -2.04
N TYR A 164 28.96 -15.97 -3.16
CA TYR A 164 30.16 -15.20 -3.48
C TYR A 164 29.94 -14.14 -4.58
N GLY A 165 28.73 -14.00 -5.11
CA GLY A 165 28.47 -13.10 -6.23
C GLY A 165 28.82 -13.66 -7.62
N THR A 166 28.95 -14.98 -7.72
CA THR A 166 29.19 -15.67 -8.97
C THR A 166 27.86 -16.18 -9.57
N SER A 167 27.87 -16.43 -10.87
CA SER A 167 26.79 -17.05 -11.63
C SER A 167 27.42 -18.08 -12.54
N PHE A 168 26.67 -19.13 -12.83
CA PHE A 168 27.04 -20.13 -13.81
C PHE A 168 25.77 -20.66 -14.46
N ASP A 169 25.87 -20.97 -15.74
CA ASP A 169 24.86 -21.78 -16.40
C ASP A 169 25.22 -23.25 -16.17
N ASN A 170 24.23 -24.06 -15.80
CA ASN A 170 24.46 -25.50 -15.67
C ASN A 170 24.24 -26.21 -17.01
N GLU A 171 23.78 -25.50 -18.06
CA GLU A 171 23.46 -26.01 -19.40
C GLU A 171 22.50 -27.22 -19.39
N LYS A 172 21.89 -27.51 -18.23
CA LYS A 172 21.02 -28.67 -17.98
C LYS A 172 19.56 -28.31 -18.18
N HIS A 173 19.27 -27.54 -19.23
CA HIS A 173 17.90 -27.08 -19.53
C HIS A 173 16.94 -28.26 -19.74
N ALA A 174 17.42 -29.37 -20.32
CA ALA A 174 16.62 -30.59 -20.49
C ALA A 174 16.13 -31.18 -19.15
N ASP A 175 17.02 -31.26 -18.14
CA ASP A 175 16.69 -31.75 -16.79
C ASP A 175 15.72 -30.81 -16.05
N LEU A 176 15.69 -29.53 -16.44
CA LEU A 176 14.83 -28.48 -15.89
C LEU A 176 13.53 -28.28 -16.71
N GLY A 177 13.21 -29.19 -17.63
CA GLY A 177 12.00 -29.10 -18.45
C GLY A 177 12.00 -27.93 -19.44
N GLY A 178 13.17 -27.61 -20.00
CA GLY A 178 13.38 -26.49 -20.93
C GLY A 178 13.60 -25.13 -20.26
N LYS A 179 13.71 -25.08 -18.93
CA LYS A 179 13.78 -23.84 -18.16
C LYS A 179 15.22 -23.50 -17.72
N ASN A 180 15.47 -22.23 -17.40
CA ASN A 180 16.69 -21.86 -16.68
C ASN A 180 16.55 -22.12 -15.16
N GLN A 181 17.66 -22.09 -14.43
CA GLN A 181 17.68 -22.40 -13.00
C GLN A 181 16.82 -21.45 -12.16
N TRP A 182 16.77 -20.16 -12.49
CA TRP A 182 15.96 -19.16 -11.79
C TRP A 182 14.47 -19.47 -11.93
N GLN A 183 14.03 -19.79 -13.14
CA GLN A 183 12.65 -20.15 -13.41
C GLN A 183 12.28 -21.48 -12.79
N ALA A 184 13.11 -22.51 -12.95
CA ALA A 184 12.85 -23.82 -12.38
C ALA A 184 12.68 -23.74 -10.86
N ALA A 185 13.56 -23.00 -10.17
CA ALA A 185 13.46 -22.80 -8.73
C ALA A 185 12.21 -22.00 -8.35
N TRP A 186 11.87 -20.94 -9.08
CA TRP A 186 10.68 -20.14 -8.80
C TRP A 186 9.37 -20.91 -9.04
N ASP A 187 9.25 -21.61 -10.18
CA ASP A 187 8.09 -22.47 -10.50
C ASP A 187 7.91 -23.60 -9.48
N THR A 188 9.00 -24.08 -8.88
CA THR A 188 8.96 -25.16 -7.88
C THR A 188 8.60 -24.65 -6.49
N TYR A 189 9.27 -23.58 -6.04
CA TYR A 189 9.26 -23.19 -4.63
C TYR A 189 8.44 -21.95 -4.31
N ILE A 190 8.15 -21.09 -5.29
CA ILE A 190 7.47 -19.80 -5.05
C ILE A 190 6.08 -19.79 -5.68
N LYS A 191 6.01 -19.97 -7.01
CA LYS A 191 4.77 -19.83 -7.79
C LYS A 191 3.60 -20.70 -7.34
N PRO A 192 3.77 -21.95 -6.87
CA PRO A 192 2.64 -22.78 -6.45
C PRO A 192 1.98 -22.33 -5.14
N ASN A 193 2.62 -21.45 -4.38
CA ASN A 193 2.10 -21.03 -3.08
C ASN A 193 1.19 -19.80 -3.20
N GLN A 194 0.21 -19.75 -2.30
CA GLN A 194 -0.57 -18.56 -2.04
C GLN A 194 0.05 -17.75 -0.90
N TYR A 195 0.09 -16.44 -1.05
CA TYR A 195 0.65 -15.49 -0.09
C TYR A 195 -0.46 -14.57 0.46
N HIS A 196 -0.22 -13.99 1.64
CA HIS A 196 -1.23 -13.18 2.34
C HIS A 196 -0.65 -11.83 2.73
N TYR A 197 -0.81 -10.84 1.85
CA TYR A 197 -0.37 -9.48 2.13
C TYR A 197 -1.07 -8.94 3.39
N ALA A 198 -0.26 -8.45 4.32
CA ALA A 198 -0.68 -8.00 5.65
C ALA A 198 -1.55 -9.02 6.43
N GLY A 199 -1.42 -10.32 6.08
CA GLY A 199 -2.06 -11.44 6.76
C GLY A 199 -3.51 -11.71 6.39
N THR A 200 -4.12 -10.96 5.48
CA THR A 200 -5.54 -11.19 5.11
C THR A 200 -5.82 -11.12 3.61
N GLN A 201 -5.03 -10.40 2.83
CA GLN A 201 -5.25 -10.29 1.39
C GLN A 201 -4.51 -11.41 0.67
N ALA A 202 -5.23 -12.47 0.32
CA ALA A 202 -4.68 -13.59 -0.43
C ALA A 202 -4.33 -13.17 -1.86
N TYR A 203 -3.16 -13.57 -2.34
CA TYR A 203 -2.72 -13.37 -3.72
C TYR A 203 -1.69 -14.43 -4.12
N ASP A 204 -1.58 -14.67 -5.41
CA ASP A 204 -0.53 -15.49 -6.00
C ASP A 204 0.50 -14.56 -6.64
N VAL A 205 1.74 -15.02 -6.86
CA VAL A 205 2.77 -14.17 -7.50
C VAL A 205 2.42 -13.73 -8.92
N ASN A 206 1.42 -14.37 -9.56
CA ASN A 206 0.88 -13.98 -10.86
C ASN A 206 -0.24 -12.94 -10.77
N THR A 207 -0.80 -12.69 -9.58
CA THR A 207 -1.88 -11.73 -9.37
C THR A 207 -1.42 -10.33 -9.80
N PRO A 208 -2.17 -9.66 -10.71
CA PRO A 208 -1.89 -8.28 -11.08
C PRO A 208 -1.93 -7.35 -9.88
N PHE A 209 -1.07 -6.33 -9.87
CA PHE A 209 -1.16 -5.29 -8.84
C PHE A 209 -2.38 -4.42 -9.04
N ASN A 210 -3.02 -4.01 -7.94
CA ASN A 210 -4.27 -3.24 -8.01
C ASN A 210 -4.07 -1.86 -8.65
N ASP A 211 -2.97 -1.19 -8.32
CA ASP A 211 -2.65 0.13 -8.85
C ASP A 211 -1.80 0.08 -10.12
N GLU A 212 -1.38 -1.13 -10.55
CA GLU A 212 -0.67 -1.37 -11.80
C GLU A 212 -0.90 -2.77 -12.37
N SER A 213 -2.06 -2.95 -13.01
CA SER A 213 -2.55 -4.25 -13.49
C SER A 213 -1.70 -4.92 -14.59
N ASN A 214 -0.77 -4.19 -15.22
CA ASN A 214 0.15 -4.78 -16.18
C ASN A 214 1.35 -5.49 -15.50
N LEU A 215 1.54 -5.33 -14.19
CA LEU A 215 2.64 -5.89 -13.41
C LEU A 215 2.15 -6.89 -12.36
N SER A 216 3.06 -7.76 -11.95
CA SER A 216 2.90 -8.73 -10.87
C SER A 216 4.29 -9.12 -10.35
N VAL A 217 4.36 -9.82 -9.22
CA VAL A 217 5.63 -10.31 -8.67
C VAL A 217 6.36 -11.21 -9.67
N GLN A 218 5.63 -12.12 -10.32
CA GLN A 218 6.15 -13.01 -11.36
C GLN A 218 6.77 -12.22 -12.51
N LYS A 219 6.11 -11.14 -12.91
CA LYS A 219 6.52 -10.29 -14.03
C LYS A 219 7.80 -9.50 -13.70
N ILE A 220 7.94 -9.02 -12.48
CA ILE A 220 9.19 -8.42 -11.99
C ILE A 220 10.30 -9.47 -12.01
N MET A 221 10.05 -10.66 -11.47
CA MET A 221 11.05 -11.73 -11.45
C MET A 221 11.49 -12.12 -12.87
N ALA A 222 10.54 -12.25 -13.80
CA ALA A 222 10.81 -12.52 -15.21
C ALA A 222 11.66 -11.40 -15.84
N ARG A 223 11.34 -10.13 -15.57
CA ARG A 223 12.16 -9.00 -16.02
C ARG A 223 13.58 -9.07 -15.46
N GLU A 224 13.76 -9.35 -14.18
CA GLU A 224 15.10 -9.36 -13.57
C GLU A 224 15.98 -10.53 -14.01
N THR A 225 15.38 -11.64 -14.42
CA THR A 225 16.10 -12.86 -14.79
C THR A 225 16.19 -13.07 -16.30
N TYR A 226 15.22 -12.59 -17.08
CA TYR A 226 15.15 -12.71 -18.54
C TYR A 226 15.32 -11.38 -19.28
N ASN A 227 15.44 -10.25 -18.56
CA ASN A 227 15.39 -8.90 -19.11
C ASN A 227 14.10 -8.62 -19.94
N ASP A 228 13.04 -9.43 -19.77
CA ASP A 228 11.77 -9.29 -20.48
C ASP A 228 10.62 -9.85 -19.63
N ILE A 229 9.60 -9.02 -19.42
CA ILE A 229 8.41 -9.31 -18.63
C ILE A 229 7.48 -10.36 -19.25
N ASN A 230 7.55 -10.55 -20.57
CA ASN A 230 6.62 -11.40 -21.33
C ASN A 230 7.18 -12.79 -21.66
N LYS A 231 8.46 -13.04 -21.41
CA LYS A 231 9.15 -14.27 -21.83
C LYS A 231 9.07 -15.43 -20.85
N TRP A 232 8.30 -15.31 -19.77
CA TRP A 232 8.21 -16.35 -18.74
C TRP A 232 7.69 -17.71 -19.25
N ASN A 233 6.73 -17.72 -20.18
CA ASN A 233 6.11 -18.94 -20.70
C ASN A 233 6.78 -19.47 -21.98
N ASP A 234 7.89 -18.88 -22.40
CA ASP A 234 8.56 -19.30 -23.63
C ASP A 234 9.38 -20.59 -23.35
N PRO A 235 9.02 -21.73 -23.96
CA PRO A 235 9.59 -23.05 -23.65
C PRO A 235 11.02 -23.23 -24.18
N PHE A 236 11.52 -22.31 -25.00
CA PHE A 236 12.83 -22.37 -25.63
C PHE A 236 13.46 -20.98 -25.70
N VAL A 237 13.54 -20.30 -24.55
CA VAL A 237 14.50 -19.20 -24.49
C VAL A 237 15.86 -19.80 -24.27
N ASP A 238 16.61 -19.91 -25.37
CA ASP A 238 18.06 -20.04 -25.43
C ASP A 238 18.70 -18.80 -24.76
N VAL A 239 18.40 -18.56 -23.48
CA VAL A 239 19.10 -17.54 -22.67
C VAL A 239 20.42 -18.15 -22.28
N THR A 240 21.27 -18.37 -23.28
CA THR A 240 22.70 -18.48 -23.01
C THR A 240 23.11 -17.17 -22.31
N ASN A 241 23.68 -17.30 -21.11
CA ASN A 241 24.16 -16.20 -20.27
C ASN A 241 23.12 -15.49 -19.38
N VAL A 242 22.32 -16.23 -18.58
CA VAL A 242 21.65 -15.65 -17.40
C VAL A 242 22.70 -15.34 -16.33
N ASN A 243 23.53 -14.34 -16.55
CA ASN A 243 24.67 -14.01 -15.69
C ASN A 243 24.25 -13.34 -14.37
N LYS A 244 23.01 -13.51 -13.91
CA LYS A 244 22.55 -12.91 -12.64
C LYS A 244 23.06 -13.74 -11.47
N SER A 245 23.67 -13.10 -10.48
CA SER A 245 24.12 -13.76 -9.25
C SER A 245 23.10 -13.63 -8.11
N VAL A 246 22.38 -12.51 -8.06
CA VAL A 246 21.36 -12.21 -7.06
C VAL A 246 20.24 -11.40 -7.68
N VAL A 247 19.02 -11.62 -7.20
CA VAL A 247 17.80 -10.88 -7.53
C VAL A 247 17.08 -10.52 -6.25
N VAL A 248 16.70 -9.25 -6.12
CA VAL A 248 15.91 -8.71 -5.00
C VAL A 248 14.63 -8.11 -5.57
N ILE A 249 13.48 -8.53 -5.06
CA ILE A 249 12.16 -8.03 -5.47
C ILE A 249 11.58 -7.21 -4.32
N VAL A 250 11.18 -5.99 -4.65
CA VAL A 250 10.68 -4.98 -3.73
C VAL A 250 9.30 -4.52 -4.17
N LEU A 251 8.37 -4.43 -3.23
CA LEU A 251 7.02 -3.90 -3.46
C LEU A 251 6.80 -2.66 -2.61
N ASP A 252 6.05 -1.70 -3.13
CA ASP A 252 5.58 -0.55 -2.34
C ASP A 252 4.33 -0.90 -1.52
N LYS A 253 3.92 0.01 -0.62
CA LYS A 253 2.78 -0.18 0.30
C LYS A 253 1.42 -0.44 -0.36
N TYR A 254 1.22 -0.05 -1.63
CA TYR A 254 0.00 -0.31 -2.39
C TYR A 254 0.06 -1.58 -3.23
N GLN A 255 1.19 -2.31 -3.16
CA GLN A 255 1.42 -3.54 -3.91
C GLN A 255 1.54 -4.74 -2.97
N PRO A 256 0.97 -5.91 -3.30
CA PRO A 256 0.19 -6.17 -4.50
C PRO A 256 -1.19 -5.48 -4.50
N ALA A 257 -1.63 -5.02 -3.33
CA ALA A 257 -2.90 -4.36 -3.14
C ALA A 257 -2.78 -3.28 -2.03
N PRO A 258 -3.77 -2.36 -1.91
CA PRO A 258 -3.70 -1.28 -0.95
C PRO A 258 -3.52 -1.73 0.50
N PRO A 259 -2.79 -0.95 1.33
CA PRO A 259 -2.49 -1.31 2.70
C PRO A 259 -3.77 -1.41 3.51
N ILE A 260 -3.84 -2.42 4.37
CA ILE A 260 -4.98 -2.62 5.26
C ILE A 260 -4.92 -1.59 6.37
N GLN A 261 -5.66 -0.49 6.22
CA GLN A 261 -5.85 0.45 7.30
C GLN A 261 -6.87 -0.13 8.29
N LYS A 262 -6.43 -0.41 9.52
CA LYS A 262 -7.37 -0.72 10.60
C LYS A 262 -8.24 0.51 10.83
N PHE A 263 -9.55 0.31 10.66
CA PHE A 263 -10.55 1.35 10.83
C PHE A 263 -11.71 0.84 11.68
N THR A 264 -11.72 1.28 12.92
CA THR A 264 -12.83 1.13 13.85
C THR A 264 -13.47 2.50 14.06
N PRO A 265 -14.61 2.80 13.39
CA PRO A 265 -15.28 4.06 13.59
C PRO A 265 -15.81 4.17 15.01
N THR A 266 -15.69 5.35 15.59
CA THR A 266 -16.36 5.73 16.83
C THR A 266 -17.38 6.82 16.54
N ILE A 267 -18.47 6.82 17.31
CA ILE A 267 -19.47 7.88 17.29
C ILE A 267 -19.77 8.31 18.72
N SER A 268 -19.81 9.61 18.95
CA SER A 268 -20.32 10.19 20.19
C SER A 268 -21.28 11.33 19.87
N THR A 269 -22.24 11.53 20.76
CA THR A 269 -23.34 12.47 20.58
C THR A 269 -23.47 13.36 21.81
N LYS A 270 -24.05 14.55 21.62
CA LYS A 270 -24.35 15.49 22.71
C LYS A 270 -25.73 16.09 22.50
N ALA A 271 -26.74 15.23 22.50
CA ALA A 271 -28.13 15.65 22.41
C ALA A 271 -28.70 16.01 23.81
N PRO A 272 -29.45 17.11 23.92
CA PRO A 272 -30.31 17.34 25.08
C PRO A 272 -31.35 16.22 25.18
N HIS A 273 -31.53 15.64 26.36
CA HIS A 273 -32.49 14.55 26.58
C HIS A 273 -33.91 15.05 26.86
N VAL A 274 -34.05 16.34 27.19
CA VAL A 274 -35.32 17.04 27.40
C VAL A 274 -35.31 18.23 26.45
N ILE A 275 -36.30 18.28 25.56
CA ILE A 275 -36.44 19.36 24.58
C ILE A 275 -37.79 20.03 24.82
N GLN A 276 -37.81 21.36 24.86
CA GLN A 276 -39.07 22.10 25.02
C GLN A 276 -39.83 22.18 23.71
N GLU A 277 -41.15 22.27 23.81
CA GLU A 277 -42.03 22.42 22.65
C GLU A 277 -41.55 23.55 21.73
N GLY A 278 -41.54 23.30 20.42
CA GLY A 278 -41.16 24.28 19.42
C GLY A 278 -39.64 24.49 19.25
N GLN A 279 -38.79 23.90 20.11
CA GLN A 279 -37.33 23.98 19.93
C GLN A 279 -36.87 23.15 18.75
N SER A 280 -35.77 23.59 18.13
CA SER A 280 -35.06 22.83 17.10
C SER A 280 -34.48 21.56 17.72
N ILE A 281 -34.70 20.43 17.05
CA ILE A 281 -34.13 19.15 17.46
C ILE A 281 -32.74 19.04 16.84
N THR A 282 -31.70 19.12 17.67
CA THR A 282 -30.30 19.08 17.24
C THR A 282 -29.47 18.06 18.01
N ASP A 283 -28.37 17.63 17.40
CA ASP A 283 -27.33 16.81 18.03
C ASP A 283 -25.95 17.23 17.52
N ASN A 284 -24.95 17.18 18.37
CA ASN A 284 -23.55 17.32 17.97
C ASN A 284 -22.95 15.92 17.87
N VAL A 285 -22.72 15.48 16.64
CA VAL A 285 -22.20 14.16 16.32
C VAL A 285 -20.71 14.27 16.05
N THR A 286 -19.92 13.60 16.88
CA THR A 286 -18.49 13.43 16.66
C THR A 286 -18.24 12.05 16.09
N VAL A 287 -17.64 11.98 14.91
CA VAL A 287 -17.14 10.72 14.33
C VAL A 287 -15.63 10.71 14.43
N GLY A 288 -15.07 9.60 14.87
CA GLY A 288 -13.63 9.41 15.00
C GLY A 288 -13.19 8.00 14.69
N VAL A 289 -11.95 7.71 15.06
CA VAL A 289 -11.35 6.38 14.97
C VAL A 289 -10.90 5.95 16.37
N LYS A 290 -10.88 4.65 16.62
CA LYS A 290 -10.30 4.10 17.84
C LYS A 290 -8.82 4.51 17.94
N GLN A 291 -8.32 4.70 19.16
CA GLN A 291 -6.90 4.97 19.37
C GLN A 291 -6.04 3.86 18.75
N GLY A 292 -5.07 4.24 17.92
CA GLY A 292 -4.20 3.33 17.16
C GLY A 292 -4.71 2.97 15.76
N ASP A 293 -5.94 3.35 15.41
CA ASP A 293 -6.47 3.23 14.05
C ASP A 293 -6.26 4.55 13.27
N SER A 294 -6.36 4.48 11.95
CA SER A 294 -6.26 5.66 11.06
C SER A 294 -7.54 5.85 10.25
N TRP A 295 -7.81 7.09 9.84
CA TRP A 295 -8.92 7.36 8.93
C TRP A 295 -8.63 6.70 7.57
N PRO A 296 -9.58 5.93 7.00
CA PRO A 296 -9.37 5.18 5.78
C PRO A 296 -9.03 6.13 4.64
N LYS A 297 -8.01 5.79 3.85
CA LYS A 297 -7.65 6.47 2.62
C LYS A 297 -7.92 5.59 1.40
N ASP A 298 -8.28 6.21 0.29
CA ASP A 298 -8.36 5.54 -1.01
C ASP A 298 -6.96 5.34 -1.62
N GLU A 299 -6.92 4.67 -2.77
CA GLU A 299 -5.70 4.44 -3.56
C GLU A 299 -4.99 5.73 -4.01
N HIS A 300 -5.68 6.87 -3.98
CA HIS A 300 -5.13 8.19 -4.31
C HIS A 300 -4.69 8.97 -3.06
N GLY A 301 -4.75 8.36 -1.87
CA GLY A 301 -4.37 8.98 -0.61
C GLY A 301 -5.41 9.97 -0.04
N ASN A 302 -6.59 10.06 -0.64
CA ASN A 302 -7.69 10.89 -0.17
C ASN A 302 -8.46 10.18 0.94
N ASN A 303 -8.97 10.94 1.91
CA ASN A 303 -9.80 10.36 2.97
C ASN A 303 -11.11 9.81 2.39
N VAL A 304 -11.40 8.55 2.69
CA VAL A 304 -12.68 7.92 2.34
C VAL A 304 -13.79 8.60 3.14
N SER A 305 -14.85 9.02 2.45
CA SER A 305 -16.03 9.62 3.08
C SER A 305 -16.80 8.58 3.87
N ILE A 306 -17.10 8.87 5.13
CA ILE A 306 -17.90 8.03 6.01
C ILE A 306 -19.21 8.71 6.31
N THR A 307 -20.30 7.95 6.20
CA THR A 307 -21.66 8.47 6.38
C THR A 307 -22.24 7.99 7.71
N ALA A 308 -22.68 8.95 8.53
CA ALA A 308 -23.51 8.71 9.70
C ALA A 308 -24.97 9.05 9.39
N LYS A 309 -25.88 8.17 9.76
CA LYS A 309 -27.34 8.33 9.63
C LYS A 309 -27.97 8.44 11.01
N GLY A 310 -28.65 9.54 11.26
CA GLY A 310 -29.34 9.85 12.51
C GLY A 310 -30.85 9.69 12.35
N TYR A 311 -31.46 9.01 13.31
CA TYR A 311 -32.90 8.79 13.41
C TYR A 311 -33.37 9.36 14.73
N TYR A 312 -34.31 10.30 14.70
CA TYR A 312 -34.87 10.86 15.91
C TYR A 312 -36.18 10.16 16.26
N PHE A 313 -36.30 9.72 17.51
CA PHE A 313 -37.51 9.11 18.06
C PHE A 313 -38.06 9.94 19.20
N THR A 314 -39.39 10.03 19.27
CA THR A 314 -40.13 10.60 20.40
C THR A 314 -41.04 9.53 21.02
N GLY A 315 -41.36 9.66 22.30
CA GLY A 315 -42.27 8.74 22.99
C GLY A 315 -42.25 8.86 24.52
N PRO A 316 -42.89 7.91 25.22
CA PRO A 316 -42.84 7.86 26.68
C PRO A 316 -41.41 7.75 27.21
N LYS A 317 -41.14 8.44 28.33
CA LYS A 317 -39.83 8.55 28.96
C LYS A 317 -39.11 7.21 29.13
N ASP A 318 -39.78 6.24 29.73
CA ASP A 318 -39.17 4.95 30.10
C ASP A 318 -38.77 4.14 28.86
N LEU A 319 -39.56 4.22 27.78
CA LEU A 319 -39.26 3.59 26.50
C LEU A 319 -38.01 4.19 25.86
N ILE A 320 -37.93 5.52 25.82
CA ILE A 320 -36.80 6.25 25.25
C ILE A 320 -35.53 5.96 26.05
N LEU A 321 -35.60 5.92 27.38
CA LEU A 321 -34.47 5.62 28.26
C LEU A 321 -33.93 4.19 28.06
N ASN A 322 -34.82 3.21 27.88
CA ASN A 322 -34.47 1.79 27.71
C ASN A 322 -33.81 1.50 26.36
N HIS A 323 -34.07 2.31 25.32
CA HIS A 323 -33.53 2.13 23.98
C HIS A 323 -32.48 3.20 23.61
N ARG A 324 -31.73 3.72 24.59
CA ARG A 324 -30.63 4.66 24.31
C ARG A 324 -29.36 3.99 23.81
N GLN A 325 -29.20 2.69 24.07
CA GLN A 325 -27.97 1.97 23.75
C GLN A 325 -28.27 0.73 22.95
N TYR A 326 -27.69 0.67 21.75
CA TYR A 326 -27.67 -0.53 20.94
C TYR A 326 -26.37 -1.30 21.21
N ALA A 327 -26.48 -2.45 21.86
CA ALA A 327 -25.35 -3.36 22.12
C ALA A 327 -25.33 -4.59 21.20
N GLY A 328 -26.25 -4.66 20.23
CA GLY A 328 -26.41 -5.80 19.32
C GLY A 328 -25.45 -5.79 18.12
N ASP A 329 -25.70 -6.70 17.18
CA ASP A 329 -24.88 -6.89 15.99
C ASP A 329 -24.80 -5.64 15.11
N LYS A 330 -23.60 -5.29 14.66
CA LYS A 330 -23.32 -4.03 13.95
C LYS A 330 -23.65 -4.10 12.45
N THR A 331 -24.64 -4.89 12.06
CA THR A 331 -25.08 -5.06 10.65
C THR A 331 -26.25 -4.14 10.31
N ASP A 332 -26.41 -3.80 9.03
CA ASP A 332 -27.55 -2.99 8.56
C ASP A 332 -28.89 -3.64 8.94
N ALA A 333 -29.00 -4.96 8.78
CA ALA A 333 -30.22 -5.72 9.08
C ALA A 333 -30.56 -5.69 10.58
N ALA A 334 -29.57 -5.92 11.45
CA ALA A 334 -29.78 -5.91 12.90
C ALA A 334 -30.08 -4.49 13.41
N PHE A 335 -29.47 -3.47 12.81
CA PHE A 335 -29.81 -2.08 13.12
C PHE A 335 -31.24 -1.72 12.69
N GLN A 336 -31.70 -2.17 11.52
CA GLN A 336 -33.11 -1.97 11.12
C GLN A 336 -34.08 -2.70 12.04
N ALA A 337 -33.74 -3.91 12.48
CA ALA A 337 -34.53 -4.64 13.48
C ALA A 337 -34.61 -3.84 14.81
N TYR A 338 -33.50 -3.24 15.25
CA TYR A 338 -33.49 -2.37 16.43
C TYR A 338 -34.38 -1.13 16.27
N LEU A 339 -34.32 -0.45 15.12
CA LEU A 339 -35.22 0.67 14.83
C LEU A 339 -36.71 0.26 14.89
N ASN A 340 -37.03 -0.93 14.37
CA ASN A 340 -38.39 -1.48 14.44
C ASN A 340 -38.81 -1.85 15.85
N GLN A 341 -37.89 -2.32 16.71
CA GLN A 341 -38.18 -2.57 18.13
C GLN A 341 -38.58 -1.27 18.84
N ILE A 342 -37.86 -0.17 18.61
CA ILE A 342 -38.23 1.14 19.17
C ILE A 342 -39.64 1.54 18.72
N LYS A 343 -39.97 1.34 17.44
CA LYS A 343 -41.30 1.63 16.89
C LYS A 343 -42.39 0.78 17.52
N ASN A 344 -42.18 -0.53 17.59
CA ASN A 344 -43.13 -1.48 18.16
C ASN A 344 -43.36 -1.27 19.65
N ALA A 345 -42.35 -0.77 20.37
CA ALA A 345 -42.46 -0.44 21.77
C ALA A 345 -43.22 0.88 22.01
N GLY A 346 -43.66 1.60 20.96
CA GLY A 346 -44.44 2.83 21.05
C GLY A 346 -43.65 4.11 20.75
N GLY A 347 -42.41 4.00 20.28
CA GLY A 347 -41.62 5.13 19.80
C GLY A 347 -42.07 5.60 18.41
N VAL A 348 -42.21 6.91 18.22
CA VAL A 348 -42.56 7.50 16.93
C VAL A 348 -41.31 8.15 16.34
N GLN A 349 -40.92 7.71 15.14
CA GLN A 349 -39.85 8.38 14.41
C GLN A 349 -40.37 9.73 13.88
N LEU A 350 -39.67 10.81 14.20
CA LEU A 350 -39.96 12.13 13.68
C LEU A 350 -39.06 12.44 12.49
N GLY A 351 -39.64 13.06 11.47
CA GLY A 351 -38.95 13.52 10.28
C GLY A 351 -38.24 12.43 9.47
N GLY A 352 -37.41 12.89 8.54
CA GLY A 352 -36.55 12.03 7.74
C GLY A 352 -35.24 11.67 8.46
N VAL A 353 -34.49 10.75 7.85
CA VAL A 353 -33.14 10.39 8.32
C VAL A 353 -32.19 11.55 8.05
N VAL A 354 -31.48 12.01 9.08
CA VAL A 354 -30.44 13.03 8.92
C VAL A 354 -29.13 12.35 8.55
N THR A 355 -28.56 12.74 7.41
CA THR A 355 -27.32 12.15 6.90
C THR A 355 -26.18 13.15 7.04
N LYS A 356 -25.07 12.73 7.64
CA LYS A 356 -23.84 13.52 7.77
C LYS A 356 -22.66 12.76 7.16
N THR A 357 -21.86 13.46 6.38
CA THR A 357 -20.68 12.91 5.71
C THR A 357 -19.44 13.50 6.33
N PHE A 358 -18.52 12.63 6.73
CA PHE A 358 -17.26 12.98 7.38
C PHE A 358 -16.12 12.55 6.47
N ASN A 359 -15.17 13.46 6.26
CA ASN A 359 -13.93 13.18 5.51
C ASN A 359 -12.72 13.16 6.45
N SER A 360 -12.92 13.30 7.76
CA SER A 360 -11.90 13.23 8.79
C SER A 360 -12.57 13.17 10.17
N PRO A 361 -11.84 12.79 11.24
CA PRO A 361 -12.33 12.90 12.60
C PRO A 361 -12.78 14.33 12.90
N SER A 362 -14.08 14.53 13.11
CA SER A 362 -14.66 15.86 13.28
C SER A 362 -16.03 15.80 13.95
N THR A 363 -16.49 16.95 14.42
CA THR A 363 -17.82 17.12 14.99
C THR A 363 -18.70 17.92 14.03
N GLN A 364 -19.92 17.47 13.80
CA GLN A 364 -20.91 18.19 12.99
C GLN A 364 -22.24 18.28 13.75
N THR A 365 -22.92 19.42 13.59
CA THR A 365 -24.28 19.59 14.12
C THR A 365 -25.30 19.02 13.14
N ALA A 366 -26.08 18.07 13.62
CA ALA A 366 -27.25 17.52 12.96
C ALA A 366 -28.50 18.26 13.43
N THR A 367 -29.41 18.55 12.50
CA THR A 367 -30.68 19.24 12.79
C THR A 367 -31.78 18.51 12.03
N LEU A 368 -32.88 18.22 12.72
CA LEU A 368 -34.06 17.61 12.12
C LEU A 368 -34.97 18.71 11.55
N ASP A 369 -34.71 19.17 10.33
CA ASP A 369 -35.55 20.18 9.68
C ASP A 369 -36.63 19.54 8.79
N PRO A 370 -37.84 20.14 8.69
CA PRO A 370 -38.31 21.36 9.38
C PRO A 370 -38.95 21.07 10.76
N GLN A 371 -38.87 19.85 11.27
CA GLN A 371 -39.63 19.42 12.44
C GLN A 371 -39.12 20.05 13.74
N LYS A 372 -40.06 20.51 14.57
CA LYS A 372 -39.78 21.01 15.92
C LYS A 372 -40.19 19.99 16.97
N ALA A 373 -39.63 20.12 18.16
CA ALA A 373 -39.96 19.24 19.26
C ALA A 373 -41.46 19.33 19.60
N PRO A 374 -42.19 18.19 19.62
CA PRO A 374 -43.58 18.15 20.01
C PRO A 374 -43.76 18.42 21.51
N ALA A 375 -44.94 18.90 21.90
CA ALA A 375 -45.29 19.18 23.29
C ALA A 375 -45.05 17.98 24.22
N ASN A 376 -44.41 18.21 25.37
CA ASN A 376 -44.35 17.29 26.51
C ASN A 376 -43.93 15.83 26.22
N THR A 377 -42.99 15.60 25.30
CA THR A 377 -42.51 14.25 24.96
C THR A 377 -41.00 14.11 25.10
N TRP A 378 -40.54 12.94 25.51
CA TRP A 378 -39.11 12.60 25.52
C TRP A 378 -38.68 12.23 24.13
N GLY A 379 -37.46 12.59 23.75
CA GLY A 379 -36.89 12.11 22.49
C GLY A 379 -35.40 11.88 22.54
N THR A 380 -34.92 11.12 21.56
CA THR A 380 -33.52 10.72 21.47
C THR A 380 -33.09 10.52 20.04
N TRP A 381 -31.80 10.74 19.80
CA TRP A 381 -31.15 10.42 18.55
C TRP A 381 -30.54 9.02 18.60
N VAL A 382 -30.80 8.24 17.58
CA VAL A 382 -30.11 6.97 17.31
C VAL A 382 -29.27 7.14 16.06
N TRP A 383 -27.96 6.92 16.18
CA TRP A 383 -27.02 7.07 15.08
C TRP A 383 -26.44 5.74 14.61
N PHE A 384 -26.25 5.65 13.30
CA PHE A 384 -25.61 4.52 12.65
C PHE A 384 -24.51 4.98 11.69
N ILE A 385 -23.33 4.38 11.79
CA ILE A 385 -22.24 4.58 10.83
C ILE A 385 -22.23 3.42 9.86
N ASN A 386 -22.35 3.72 8.56
CA ASN A 386 -22.22 2.71 7.53
C ASN A 386 -20.74 2.45 7.23
N LYS A 387 -20.30 1.20 7.40
CA LYS A 387 -18.93 0.75 7.07
C LYS A 387 -18.71 0.50 5.58
N ASN A 388 -19.77 0.40 4.78
CA ASN A 388 -19.71 -0.03 3.38
C ASN A 388 -19.05 0.97 2.43
N ALA A 389 -18.75 2.21 2.86
CA ALA A 389 -17.98 3.17 2.07
C ALA A 389 -16.55 2.71 1.75
N ILE A 390 -16.03 1.71 2.47
CA ILE A 390 -14.69 1.12 2.26
C ILE A 390 -14.73 -0.04 1.25
N ARG A 391 -15.92 -0.53 0.89
CA ARG A 391 -16.07 -1.56 -0.14
C ARG A 391 -16.24 -0.91 -1.51
N LYS A 392 -15.18 -0.37 -2.09
CA LYS A 392 -15.09 -0.45 -3.55
C LYS A 392 -14.84 -1.92 -3.91
N PRO A 393 -15.61 -2.48 -4.86
CA PRO A 393 -15.71 -3.91 -5.06
C PRO A 393 -14.44 -4.45 -5.70
N CYS A 394 -13.78 -5.43 -5.07
CA CYS A 394 -13.08 -6.41 -5.89
C CYS A 394 -14.15 -7.17 -6.67
N VAL A 395 -14.07 -7.08 -8.00
CA VAL A 395 -14.83 -7.92 -8.91
C VAL A 395 -14.46 -9.36 -8.58
N VAL A 396 -15.37 -10.08 -7.94
CA VAL A 396 -15.32 -11.54 -7.94
C VAL A 396 -15.83 -11.94 -9.32
N SER A 397 -14.94 -12.35 -10.23
CA SER A 397 -15.40 -13.03 -11.42
C SER A 397 -16.04 -14.34 -10.98
N ALA A 398 -17.21 -14.63 -11.56
CA ALA A 398 -17.95 -15.87 -11.36
C ALA A 398 -17.11 -17.12 -11.69
#